data_AF-A0A0F3KUB7-F1
#
_entry.id   AF-A0A0F3KUB7-F1
#
_cell.length_a   1.000
_cell.length_b   1.000
_cell.length_c   1.000
_cell.angle_alpha   90.00
_cell.angle_beta   90.00
_cell.angle_gamma   90.00
#
_symmetry.space_group_name_H-M   'P 1'
#
loop_
_entity.id
_entity.type
_entity.pdbx_description
1 polymer ?
#
loop_
_entity_poly.entity_id
_entity_poly.type
_entity_poly.pdbx_seq_one_letter_code
_entity_poly.pdbx_strand_id
1 'polypeptide(L)'
;MFYLVPVDPVPAAIIEERESHYDVHGATEPDMVRDLNAKGPVVGAGHYWAYTSANVNFNYRTRQAHGACFLVSPSVVVSINIVYPQWMPSAPPTAAAASKWAKLDRAIHAHEGEHAQLAREQARSLVRLLRRHVSGKTCKALDTVVERESVILRQKSVMANEALDERTGHGLKEGVAISW
;
A
#
# COMPACT_ATOMS: atom_id res chain seq x y z
N MET A 1 36.10 31.48 7.39
CA MET A 1 35.50 30.33 8.07
C MET A 1 34.19 30.01 7.34
N PHE A 2 34.20 29.01 6.45
CA PHE A 2 33.00 28.59 5.71
C PHE A 2 32.21 27.65 6.62
N TYR A 3 31.11 28.13 7.20
CA TYR A 3 30.16 27.24 7.87
C TYR A 3 29.43 26.44 6.79
N LEU A 4 29.65 25.12 6.77
CA LEU A 4 28.83 24.21 5.98
C LEU A 4 27.39 24.31 6.52
N VAL A 5 26.43 24.62 5.66
CA VAL A 5 25.02 24.45 6.04
C VAL A 5 24.78 22.96 6.15
N PRO A 6 24.37 22.44 7.32
CA PRO A 6 24.02 21.05 7.44
C PRO A 6 22.82 20.79 6.52
N VAL A 7 23.04 19.90 5.54
CA VAL A 7 21.97 19.30 4.75
C VAL A 7 21.27 18.33 5.68
N ASP A 8 19.98 18.56 5.93
CA ASP A 8 19.20 17.65 6.76
C ASP A 8 19.18 16.27 6.08
N PRO A 9 19.59 15.19 6.78
CA PRO A 9 19.56 13.86 6.19
C PRO A 9 18.12 13.47 5.87
N VAL A 10 17.92 12.81 4.73
CA VAL A 10 16.62 12.20 4.39
C VAL A 10 16.53 10.83 5.06
N PRO A 11 15.71 10.67 6.13
CA PRO A 11 15.57 9.39 6.81
C PRO A 11 14.92 8.33 5.90
N ALA A 12 14.94 7.08 6.35
CA ALA A 12 14.08 6.07 5.73
C ALA A 12 12.60 6.44 5.91
N ALA A 13 11.73 5.87 5.07
CA ALA A 13 10.30 6.08 5.21
C ALA A 13 9.81 5.45 6.52
N ILE A 14 8.91 6.14 7.20
CA ILE A 14 8.13 5.59 8.31
C ILE A 14 7.02 4.74 7.69
N ILE A 15 6.90 3.50 8.15
CA ILE A 15 5.90 2.55 7.67
C ILE A 15 4.94 2.27 8.82
N GLU A 16 3.67 2.61 8.63
CA GLU A 16 2.59 2.36 9.57
C GLU A 16 1.64 1.34 8.94
N GLU A 17 1.51 0.16 9.55
CA GLU A 17 0.66 -0.90 9.02
C GLU A 17 -0.36 -1.34 10.05
N ARG A 18 -1.59 -1.58 9.59
CA ARG A 18 -2.68 -2.08 10.41
C ARG A 18 -3.43 -3.15 9.65
N GLU A 19 -3.82 -4.18 10.38
CA GLU A 19 -4.68 -5.23 9.90
C GLU A 19 -5.95 -5.26 10.73
N SER A 20 -7.06 -5.54 10.08
CA SER A 20 -8.38 -5.68 10.69
C SER A 20 -9.12 -6.83 10.03
N HIS A 21 -10.13 -7.36 10.72
CA HIS A 21 -10.81 -8.57 10.30
C HIS A 21 -12.33 -8.44 10.37
N TYR A 22 -13.02 -9.21 9.53
CA TYR A 22 -14.46 -9.43 9.64
C TYR A 22 -14.79 -10.92 9.62
N ASP A 23 -15.84 -11.31 10.35
CA ASP A 23 -16.09 -12.72 10.63
C ASP A 23 -16.94 -13.41 9.55
N VAL A 24 -16.36 -14.44 8.94
CA VAL A 24 -17.04 -15.39 8.07
C VAL A 24 -17.48 -16.60 8.89
N HIS A 25 -18.79 -16.83 8.96
CA HIS A 25 -19.39 -17.86 9.80
C HIS A 25 -19.83 -19.11 9.03
N GLY A 26 -19.83 -19.06 7.70
CA GLY A 26 -20.23 -20.19 6.86
C GLY A 26 -19.39 -21.45 7.10
N ALA A 27 -20.03 -22.55 7.46
CA ALA A 27 -19.37 -23.85 7.65
C ALA A 27 -19.24 -24.65 6.33
N THR A 28 -20.01 -24.26 5.31
CA THR A 28 -19.94 -24.80 3.94
C THR A 28 -19.42 -23.73 2.98
N GLU A 29 -18.90 -24.13 1.83
CA GLU A 29 -18.41 -23.18 0.82
C GLU A 29 -19.49 -22.19 0.34
N PRO A 30 -20.73 -22.59 0.00
CA PRO A 30 -21.79 -21.64 -0.33
C PRO A 30 -22.07 -20.64 0.80
N ASP A 31 -22.03 -21.08 2.05
CA ASP A 31 -22.21 -20.19 3.20
C ASP A 31 -21.04 -19.23 3.38
N MET A 32 -19.80 -19.68 3.13
CA MET A 32 -18.62 -18.81 3.16
C MET A 32 -18.72 -17.73 2.09
N VAL A 33 -19.06 -18.09 0.85
CA VAL A 33 -19.22 -17.15 -0.27
C VAL A 33 -20.29 -16.12 0.05
N ARG A 34 -21.44 -16.53 0.59
CA ARG A 34 -22.50 -15.61 1.02
C ARG A 34 -21.97 -14.60 2.04
N ASP A 35 -21.26 -15.06 3.06
CA ASP A 35 -20.73 -14.21 4.11
C ASP A 35 -19.65 -13.25 3.59
N LEU A 36 -18.74 -13.74 2.74
CA LEU A 36 -17.70 -12.95 2.10
C LEU A 36 -18.31 -11.83 1.23
N ASN A 37 -19.30 -12.17 0.41
CA ASN A 37 -20.04 -11.22 -0.42
C ASN A 37 -20.92 -10.24 0.38
N ALA A 38 -21.35 -10.59 1.59
CA ALA A 38 -22.21 -9.73 2.40
C ALA A 38 -21.43 -8.80 3.32
N LYS A 39 -20.28 -9.26 3.84
CA LYS A 39 -19.57 -8.61 4.96
C LYS A 39 -18.23 -7.99 4.56
N GLY A 40 -17.73 -8.29 3.36
CA GLY A 40 -16.46 -7.77 2.90
C GLY A 40 -16.43 -6.24 2.75
N PRO A 41 -15.24 -5.64 2.58
CA PRO A 41 -15.12 -4.19 2.42
C PRO A 41 -15.87 -3.65 1.19
N VAL A 42 -16.58 -2.54 1.38
CA VAL A 42 -17.17 -1.75 0.29
C VAL A 42 -16.30 -0.52 0.05
N VAL A 43 -15.73 -0.42 -1.15
CA VAL A 43 -14.82 0.67 -1.53
C VAL A 43 -15.26 1.27 -2.85
N GLY A 44 -15.66 2.55 -2.82
CA GLY A 44 -16.28 3.19 -3.97
C GLY A 44 -17.56 2.46 -4.37
N ALA A 45 -17.61 1.96 -5.61
CA ALA A 45 -18.71 1.14 -6.12
C ALA A 45 -18.41 -0.38 -6.05
N GLY A 46 -17.24 -0.78 -5.58
CA GLY A 46 -16.79 -2.18 -5.52
C GLY A 46 -17.02 -2.81 -4.15
N HIS A 47 -17.15 -4.14 -4.14
CA HIS A 47 -17.24 -4.98 -2.95
C HIS A 47 -16.23 -6.10 -3.07
N TYR A 48 -15.38 -6.28 -2.05
CA TYR A 48 -14.23 -7.17 -2.09
C TYR A 48 -14.25 -8.15 -0.92
N TRP A 49 -13.56 -9.28 -1.04
CA TRP A 49 -13.39 -10.25 0.06
C TRP A 49 -12.23 -9.89 1.00
N ALA A 50 -11.32 -9.05 0.54
CA ALA A 50 -10.31 -8.38 1.33
C ALA A 50 -9.94 -7.07 0.62
N TYR A 51 -9.26 -6.16 1.32
CA TYR A 51 -8.85 -4.93 0.68
C TYR A 51 -7.67 -4.27 1.38
N THR A 52 -6.67 -3.88 0.59
CA THR A 52 -5.53 -3.06 1.01
C THR A 52 -5.72 -1.62 0.56
N SER A 53 -5.80 -0.73 1.55
CA SER A 53 -5.72 0.71 1.32
C SER A 53 -4.34 1.22 1.73
N ALA A 54 -3.75 2.10 0.93
CA ALA A 54 -2.48 2.72 1.29
C ALA A 54 -2.46 4.22 0.95
N ASN A 55 -1.86 5.00 1.85
CA ASN A 55 -1.58 6.41 1.63
C ASN A 55 -0.09 6.69 1.84
N VAL A 56 0.58 7.18 0.80
CA VAL A 56 2.00 7.55 0.84
C VAL A 56 2.10 9.07 0.80
N ASN A 57 2.59 9.66 1.88
CA ASN A 57 2.79 11.10 2.04
C ASN A 57 4.27 11.42 2.21
N PHE A 58 4.65 12.62 1.79
CA PHE A 58 5.97 13.18 2.06
C PHE A 58 5.84 14.67 2.34
N ASN A 59 6.78 15.19 3.12
CA ASN A 59 6.80 16.59 3.51
C ASN A 59 8.25 17.06 3.63
N TYR A 60 8.48 18.34 3.35
CA TYR A 60 9.76 19.01 3.51
C TYR A 60 9.54 20.53 3.46
N ARG A 61 10.55 21.28 3.90
CA ARG A 61 10.67 22.72 3.64
C ARG A 61 11.89 22.99 2.76
N THR A 62 11.96 24.18 2.19
CA THR A 62 13.12 24.63 1.42
C THR A 62 13.75 25.87 2.06
N ARG A 63 15.08 25.95 2.01
CA ARG A 63 15.83 27.12 2.53
C ARG A 63 16.98 27.50 1.61
N GLN A 64 17.02 28.76 1.21
CA GLN A 64 18.13 29.33 0.45
C GLN A 64 19.32 29.58 1.39
N ALA A 65 20.50 29.08 1.02
CA ALA A 65 21.76 29.36 1.71
C ALA A 65 22.95 29.20 0.76
N HIS A 66 23.97 30.04 0.90
CA HIS A 66 25.22 29.98 0.10
C HIS A 66 25.01 29.86 -1.43
N GLY A 67 24.01 30.57 -1.97
CA GLY A 67 23.73 30.57 -3.41
C GLY A 67 23.02 29.32 -3.94
N ALA A 68 22.60 28.40 -3.07
CA ALA A 68 21.78 27.24 -3.41
C ALA A 68 20.57 27.15 -2.48
N CYS A 69 19.63 26.27 -2.79
CA CYS A 69 18.53 25.91 -1.91
C CYS A 69 18.64 24.47 -1.46
N PHE A 70 18.24 24.18 -0.23
CA PHE A 70 18.34 22.87 0.40
C PHE A 70 16.99 22.43 0.96
N LEU A 71 16.76 21.11 0.96
CA LEU A 71 15.67 20.51 1.73
C LEU A 71 15.94 20.67 3.23
N VAL A 72 14.86 20.92 3.97
CA VAL A 72 14.86 21.06 5.43
C VAL A 72 13.76 20.18 5.99
N SER A 73 14.11 19.35 6.97
CA SER A 73 13.23 18.41 7.65
C SER A 73 12.44 17.49 6.69
N PRO A 74 13.10 16.83 5.71
CA PRO A 74 12.41 15.91 4.81
C PRO A 74 11.90 14.66 5.55
N SER A 75 10.67 14.24 5.25
CA SER A 75 10.04 13.04 5.82
C SER A 75 9.17 12.35 4.79
N VAL A 76 9.10 11.01 4.86
CA VAL A 76 8.19 10.18 4.07
C VAL A 76 7.48 9.22 5.01
N VAL A 77 6.15 9.12 4.90
CA VAL A 77 5.31 8.24 5.70
C VAL A 77 4.40 7.45 4.76
N VAL A 78 4.28 6.14 4.98
CA VAL A 78 3.27 5.31 4.34
C VAL A 78 2.39 4.68 5.40
N SER A 79 1.08 4.87 5.28
CA SER A 79 0.08 4.23 6.12
C SER A 79 -0.67 3.19 5.28
N ILE A 80 -0.62 1.92 5.68
CA ILE A 80 -1.23 0.78 5.01
C ILE A 80 -2.28 0.18 5.95
N ASN A 81 -3.50 0.01 5.48
CA ASN A 81 -4.55 -0.69 6.22
C ASN A 81 -5.08 -1.83 5.36
N ILE A 82 -5.08 -3.03 5.92
CA ILE A 82 -5.58 -4.23 5.26
C ILE A 82 -6.78 -4.76 6.05
N VAL A 83 -7.84 -5.12 5.33
CA VAL A 83 -9.01 -5.79 5.90
C VAL A 83 -9.06 -7.21 5.35
N TYR A 84 -8.99 -8.20 6.23
CA TYR A 84 -9.03 -9.62 5.89
C TYR A 84 -10.33 -10.29 6.39
N PRO A 85 -10.80 -11.35 5.72
CA PRO A 85 -11.84 -12.19 6.27
C PRO A 85 -11.22 -13.15 7.31
N GLN A 86 -11.91 -13.38 8.42
CA GLN A 86 -11.50 -14.36 9.43
C GLN A 86 -12.58 -15.43 9.57
N TRP A 87 -12.18 -16.71 9.54
CA TRP A 87 -13.15 -17.81 9.62
C TRP A 87 -13.47 -18.20 11.05
N MET A 88 -14.75 -18.08 11.38
CA MET A 88 -15.35 -18.45 12.65
C MET A 88 -16.60 -19.31 12.38
N PRO A 89 -16.41 -20.56 11.89
CA PRO A 89 -17.51 -21.37 11.43
C PRO A 89 -18.53 -21.63 12.55
N SER A 90 -19.81 -21.42 12.26
CA SER A 90 -20.90 -21.59 13.23
C SER A 90 -21.21 -23.05 13.59
N ALA A 91 -20.65 -24.00 12.84
CA ALA A 91 -20.76 -25.43 13.05
C ALA A 91 -19.46 -26.13 12.62
N PRO A 92 -19.17 -27.36 13.08
CA PRO A 92 -18.00 -28.11 12.65
C PRO A 92 -17.94 -28.25 11.11
N PRO A 93 -16.93 -27.68 10.44
CA PRO A 93 -16.82 -27.74 8.99
C PRO A 93 -16.32 -29.10 8.52
N THR A 94 -16.62 -29.46 7.27
CA THR A 94 -16.01 -30.64 6.64
C THR A 94 -14.52 -30.39 6.36
N ALA A 95 -13.73 -31.46 6.27
CA ALA A 95 -12.31 -31.36 5.89
C ALA A 95 -12.13 -30.66 4.52
N ALA A 96 -13.06 -30.89 3.59
CA ALA A 96 -13.07 -30.22 2.29
C ALA A 96 -13.28 -28.70 2.42
N ALA A 97 -14.25 -28.27 3.23
CA ALA A 97 -14.51 -26.86 3.48
C ALA A 97 -13.32 -26.17 4.16
N ALA A 98 -12.71 -26.80 5.17
CA ALA A 98 -11.51 -26.29 5.82
C ALA A 98 -10.32 -26.16 4.87
N SER A 99 -10.11 -27.15 4.00
CA SER A 99 -9.07 -27.09 2.97
C SER A 99 -9.32 -25.96 1.97
N LYS A 100 -10.57 -25.70 1.57
CA LYS A 100 -10.92 -24.61 0.66
C LYS A 100 -10.68 -23.25 1.30
N TRP A 101 -11.14 -23.05 2.55
CA TRP A 101 -10.86 -21.85 3.32
C TRP A 101 -9.36 -21.56 3.41
N ALA A 102 -8.55 -22.55 3.80
CA ALA A 102 -7.12 -22.36 3.95
C ALA A 102 -6.41 -21.98 2.63
N LYS A 103 -6.93 -22.41 1.47
CA LYS A 103 -6.42 -21.98 0.16
C LYS A 103 -6.83 -20.55 -0.17
N LEU A 104 -8.10 -20.20 0.08
CA LEU A 104 -8.61 -18.84 -0.08
C LEU A 104 -7.82 -17.86 0.79
N ASP A 105 -7.68 -18.15 2.08
CA ASP A 105 -7.00 -17.33 3.07
C ASP A 105 -5.56 -17.00 2.65
N ARG A 106 -4.79 -18.00 2.22
CA ARG A 106 -3.43 -17.79 1.70
C ARG A 106 -3.40 -16.95 0.42
N ALA A 107 -4.34 -17.17 -0.50
CA ALA A 107 -4.40 -16.43 -1.75
C ALA A 107 -4.73 -14.96 -1.51
N ILE A 108 -5.71 -14.67 -0.64
CA ILE A 108 -6.07 -13.31 -0.23
C ILE A 108 -4.88 -12.61 0.46
N HIS A 109 -4.23 -13.26 1.42
CA HIS A 109 -3.08 -12.65 2.10
C HIS A 109 -1.93 -12.34 1.15
N ALA A 110 -1.68 -13.23 0.18
CA ALA A 110 -0.67 -12.99 -0.85
C ALA A 110 -1.02 -11.77 -1.71
N HIS A 111 -2.24 -11.73 -2.25
CA HIS A 111 -2.72 -10.67 -3.13
C HIS A 111 -2.67 -9.29 -2.45
N GLU A 112 -3.27 -9.18 -1.27
CA GLU A 112 -3.27 -7.95 -0.48
C GLU A 112 -1.85 -7.54 -0.04
N GLY A 113 -1.01 -8.53 0.26
CA GLY A 113 0.40 -8.32 0.57
C GLY A 113 1.19 -7.70 -0.58
N GLU A 114 0.86 -8.01 -1.83
CA GLU A 114 1.47 -7.40 -3.01
C GLU A 114 1.08 -5.92 -3.16
N HIS A 115 -0.19 -5.56 -2.95
CA HIS A 115 -0.62 -4.16 -2.91
C HIS A 115 0.11 -3.37 -1.80
N ALA A 116 0.21 -3.96 -0.60
CA ALA A 116 0.97 -3.36 0.50
C ALA A 116 2.45 -3.17 0.12
N GLN A 117 3.05 -4.16 -0.56
CA GLN A 117 4.42 -4.07 -1.03
C GLN A 117 4.62 -2.94 -2.05
N LEU A 118 3.70 -2.74 -3.00
CA LEU A 118 3.75 -1.63 -3.95
C LEU A 118 3.74 -0.26 -3.22
N ALA A 119 2.93 -0.12 -2.17
CA ALA A 119 2.91 1.10 -1.37
C ALA A 119 4.25 1.35 -0.64
N ARG A 120 4.86 0.31 -0.05
CA ARG A 120 6.20 0.39 0.54
C ARG A 120 7.25 0.79 -0.49
N GLU A 121 7.16 0.28 -1.72
CA GLU A 121 8.06 0.60 -2.82
C GLU A 121 7.92 2.05 -3.30
N GLN A 122 6.71 2.56 -3.38
CA GLN A 122 6.46 3.97 -3.65
C GLN A 122 7.10 4.86 -2.58
N ALA A 123 6.93 4.53 -1.29
CA ALA A 123 7.55 5.27 -0.19
C ALA A 123 9.08 5.25 -0.28
N ARG A 124 9.69 4.09 -0.54
CA ARG A 124 11.14 3.97 -0.78
C ARG A 124 11.59 4.78 -1.99
N SER A 125 10.77 4.86 -3.03
CA SER A 125 11.07 5.68 -4.22
C SER A 125 11.05 7.16 -3.93
N LEU A 126 10.12 7.64 -3.11
CA LEU A 126 10.08 9.04 -2.63
C LEU A 126 11.30 9.36 -1.76
N VAL A 127 11.72 8.47 -0.88
CA VAL A 127 12.98 8.66 -0.11
C VAL A 127 14.17 8.81 -1.05
N ARG A 128 14.29 7.95 -2.08
CA ARG A 128 15.36 8.08 -3.08
C ARG A 128 15.26 9.37 -3.88
N LEU A 129 14.05 9.83 -4.20
CA LEU A 129 13.81 11.10 -4.86
C LEU A 129 14.35 12.27 -4.04
N LEU A 130 13.96 12.36 -2.76
CA LEU A 130 14.40 13.42 -1.85
C LEU A 130 15.91 13.38 -1.63
N ARG A 131 16.52 12.18 -1.55
CA ARG A 131 17.98 12.02 -1.46
C ARG A 131 18.72 12.48 -2.72
N ARG A 132 18.13 12.32 -3.89
CA ARG A 132 18.71 12.78 -5.16
C ARG A 132 18.65 14.30 -5.26
N HIS A 133 17.57 14.89 -4.75
CA HIS A 133 17.31 16.33 -4.78
C HIS A 133 17.45 16.96 -3.38
N VAL A 134 18.55 16.70 -2.68
CA VAL A 134 18.82 17.35 -1.38
C VAL A 134 19.06 18.86 -1.53
N SER A 135 19.43 19.31 -2.73
CA SER A 135 19.68 20.72 -3.04
C SER A 135 19.34 21.06 -4.49
N GLY A 136 19.06 22.34 -4.76
CA GLY A 136 18.83 22.89 -6.10
C GLY A 136 19.31 24.33 -6.22
N LYS A 137 19.28 24.91 -7.44
CA LYS A 137 19.75 26.29 -7.69
C LYS A 137 18.93 27.34 -6.92
N THR A 138 17.61 27.21 -6.96
CA THR A 138 16.66 28.05 -6.24
C THR A 138 15.62 27.16 -5.57
N CYS A 139 14.99 27.64 -4.51
CA CYS A 139 13.95 26.85 -3.82
C CYS A 139 12.78 26.53 -4.75
N LYS A 140 12.34 27.50 -5.56
CA LYS A 140 11.32 27.27 -6.57
C LYS A 140 11.69 26.15 -7.56
N ALA A 141 12.95 26.13 -8.03
CA ALA A 141 13.40 25.08 -8.94
C ALA A 141 13.47 23.71 -8.26
N LEU A 142 13.89 23.68 -7.00
CA LEU A 142 13.93 22.46 -6.19
C LEU A 142 12.52 21.91 -5.94
N ASP A 143 11.59 22.75 -5.54
CA ASP A 143 10.18 22.38 -5.34
C ASP A 143 9.55 21.85 -6.63
N THR A 144 9.78 22.55 -7.74
CA THR A 144 9.23 22.16 -9.04
C THR A 144 9.70 20.77 -9.47
N VAL A 145 10.99 20.44 -9.27
CA VAL A 145 11.52 19.14 -9.69
C VAL A 145 11.05 18.02 -8.77
N VAL A 146 11.00 18.25 -7.45
CA VAL A 146 10.51 17.26 -6.48
C VAL A 146 9.03 16.97 -6.72
N GLU A 147 8.20 18.00 -6.91
CA GLU A 147 6.76 17.84 -7.16
C GLU A 147 6.49 17.11 -8.48
N ARG A 148 7.16 17.51 -9.56
CA ARG A 148 6.99 16.84 -10.85
C ARG A 148 7.35 15.36 -10.79
N GLU A 149 8.47 15.03 -10.15
CA GLU A 149 8.91 13.63 -10.04
C GLU A 149 8.06 12.83 -9.03
N SER A 150 7.54 13.45 -7.98
CA SER A 150 6.64 12.80 -7.01
C SER A 150 5.33 12.36 -7.67
N VAL A 151 4.76 13.21 -8.54
CA VAL A 151 3.57 12.91 -9.35
C VAL A 151 3.83 11.71 -10.27
N ILE A 152 5.00 11.66 -10.92
CA ILE A 152 5.38 10.52 -11.77
C ILE A 152 5.48 9.23 -10.94
N LEU A 153 6.07 9.28 -9.74
CA LEU A 153 6.13 8.12 -8.85
C LEU A 153 4.75 7.66 -8.40
N ARG A 154 3.84 8.60 -8.12
CA ARG A 154 2.45 8.27 -7.77
C ARG A 154 1.71 7.61 -8.93
N GLN A 155 1.83 8.14 -10.15
CA GLN A 155 1.21 7.55 -11.33
C GLN A 155 1.74 6.13 -11.61
N LYS A 156 3.04 5.92 -11.45
CA LYS A 156 3.64 4.57 -11.58
C LYS A 156 3.08 3.59 -10.56
N SER A 157 2.86 4.03 -9.32
CA SER A 157 2.24 3.21 -8.27
C SER A 157 0.80 2.84 -8.64
N VAL A 158 0.00 3.80 -9.11
CA VAL A 158 -1.38 3.56 -9.58
C VAL A 158 -1.40 2.50 -10.68
N MET A 159 -0.60 2.69 -11.73
CA MET A 159 -0.51 1.74 -12.84
C MET A 159 -0.03 0.35 -12.38
N ALA A 160 0.87 0.27 -11.41
CA ALA A 160 1.36 -1.00 -10.89
C ALA A 160 0.27 -1.75 -10.10
N ASN A 161 -0.58 -1.04 -9.35
CA ASN A 161 -1.73 -1.63 -8.66
C ASN A 161 -2.77 -2.14 -9.67
N GLU A 162 -3.15 -1.31 -10.64
CA GLU A 162 -4.08 -1.70 -11.71
C GLU A 162 -3.58 -2.91 -12.50
N ALA A 163 -2.29 -2.94 -12.83
CA ALA A 163 -1.68 -4.06 -13.55
C ALA A 163 -1.57 -5.34 -12.69
N LEU A 164 -1.44 -5.21 -11.37
CA LEU A 164 -1.49 -6.33 -10.44
C LEU A 164 -2.90 -6.94 -10.44
N ASP A 165 -3.92 -6.11 -10.26
CA ASP A 165 -5.32 -6.50 -10.32
C ASP A 165 -5.69 -7.16 -11.65
N GLU A 166 -5.32 -6.57 -12.79
CA GLU A 166 -5.61 -7.10 -14.12
C GLU A 166 -4.94 -8.47 -14.34
N ARG A 167 -3.64 -8.56 -14.00
CA ARG A 167 -2.86 -9.79 -14.19
C ARG A 167 -3.42 -10.93 -13.36
N THR A 168 -3.75 -10.66 -12.10
CA THR A 168 -4.23 -11.66 -11.13
C THR A 168 -5.73 -11.91 -11.22
N GLY A 169 -6.48 -11.04 -11.92
CA GLY A 169 -7.94 -11.04 -11.90
C GLY A 169 -8.48 -10.72 -10.51
N HIS A 170 -7.93 -9.70 -9.85
CA HIS A 170 -8.20 -9.36 -8.44
C HIS A 170 -7.95 -10.57 -7.50
N GLY A 171 -6.77 -11.19 -7.63
CA GLY A 171 -6.36 -12.35 -6.83
C GLY A 171 -6.94 -13.70 -7.27
N LEU A 172 -7.91 -13.73 -8.19
CA LEU A 172 -8.57 -14.97 -8.62
C LEU A 172 -7.64 -16.05 -9.17
N LYS A 173 -6.59 -15.62 -9.88
CA LYS A 173 -5.63 -16.51 -10.53
C LYS A 173 -4.52 -16.96 -9.57
N GLU A 174 -4.58 -16.57 -8.29
CA GLU A 174 -3.51 -16.78 -7.31
C GLU A 174 -3.78 -17.98 -6.39
N GLY A 175 -4.46 -18.99 -6.93
CA GLY A 175 -4.70 -20.26 -6.24
C GLY A 175 -5.96 -20.30 -5.38
N VAL A 176 -6.89 -19.37 -5.60
CA VAL A 176 -8.22 -19.40 -4.97
C VAL A 176 -8.95 -20.70 -5.35
N ALA A 177 -9.50 -21.38 -4.34
CA ALA A 177 -10.21 -22.65 -4.50
C ALA A 177 -11.72 -22.55 -4.20
N ILE A 178 -12.21 -21.32 -4.04
CA ILE A 178 -13.61 -20.95 -3.85
C ILE A 178 -13.97 -20.01 -5.01
N SER A 179 -14.92 -20.42 -5.84
CA SER A 179 -15.40 -19.58 -6.95
C SER A 179 -16.61 -18.75 -6.50
N TRP A 180 -16.67 -17.51 -6.99
CA TRP A 180 -17.80 -16.59 -6.85
C TRP A 180 -19.09 -17.15 -7.44
#